data_AF-A0AAN4YQI2-F1
#
_entry.id   AF-A0AAN4YQI2-F1
#
_cell.length_a   1.000
_cell.length_b   1.000
_cell.length_c   1.000
_cell.angle_alpha   90.00
_cell.angle_beta   90.00
_cell.angle_gamma   90.00
#
_symmetry.space_group_name_H-M   'P 1'
#
loop_
_entity.id
_entity.type
_entity.pdbx_description
1 polymer ?
#
loop_
_entity_poly.entity_id
_entity_poly.type
_entity_poly.pdbx_seq_one_letter_code
_entity_poly.pdbx_strand_id
1 'polypeptide(L)'
;MRKGTDGSQIVTILSNKGASGDSYTLSLSGAGYTAGQQLTEVIGCTTVTVGSDGNVPVPMAGGLPRVLYPTEKLAGSKICSSS
;
A
#
# COMPACT_ATOMS: atom_id res chain seq x y z
N MET A 1 -2.68 -2.19 9.71
CA MET A 1 -2.47 -3.55 10.26
C MET A 1 -1.49 -4.29 9.37
N ARG A 2 -0.44 -4.87 9.94
CA ARG A 2 0.59 -5.62 9.20
C ARG A 2 0.44 -7.11 9.48
N LYS A 3 0.53 -7.95 8.45
CA LYS A 3 0.51 -9.41 8.60
C LYS A 3 1.48 -10.09 7.62
N GLY A 4 2.24 -11.07 8.12
CA GLY A 4 3.25 -11.80 7.35
C GLY A 4 4.67 -11.48 7.78
N THR A 5 5.64 -12.15 7.17
CA THR A 5 7.08 -11.95 7.39
C THR A 5 7.60 -10.80 6.52
N ASP A 6 8.75 -10.24 6.90
CA ASP A 6 9.42 -9.19 6.15
C ASP A 6 9.71 -9.62 4.70
N GLY A 7 9.44 -8.74 3.73
CA GLY A 7 9.55 -9.01 2.30
C GLY A 7 8.34 -9.73 1.68
N SER A 8 7.37 -10.16 2.48
CA SER A 8 6.12 -10.78 2.02
C SER A 8 4.90 -10.38 2.86
N GLN A 9 5.03 -9.35 3.69
CA GLN A 9 3.93 -8.85 4.49
C GLN A 9 2.88 -8.13 3.64
N ILE A 10 1.63 -8.30 4.04
CA ILE A 10 0.49 -7.52 3.59
C ILE A 10 0.23 -6.45 4.64
N VAL A 11 0.02 -5.21 4.18
CA VAL A 11 -0.35 -4.09 5.06
C VAL A 11 -1.68 -3.51 4.66
N THR A 12 -2.67 -3.65 5.54
CA THR A 12 -4.02 -3.11 5.36
C THR A 12 -4.16 -1.79 6.10
N ILE A 13 -4.58 -0.74 5.40
CA ILE A 13 -4.91 0.57 5.94
C ILE A 13 -6.43 0.75 5.84
N LEU A 14 -7.05 1.04 6.98
CA LEU A 14 -8.49 1.28 7.09
C LEU A 14 -8.72 2.73 7.49
N SER A 15 -9.82 3.30 7.01
CA SER A 15 -10.25 4.66 7.32
C SER A 15 -11.72 4.64 7.72
N ASN A 16 -12.08 5.41 8.74
CA ASN A 16 -13.46 5.63 9.16
C ASN A 16 -14.01 6.98 8.68
N LYS A 17 -13.32 7.68 7.77
CA LYS A 17 -13.75 8.99 7.25
C LYS A 17 -15.01 8.92 6.36
N GLY A 18 -15.41 7.73 5.91
CA GLY A 18 -16.58 7.54 5.05
C GLY A 18 -16.43 8.11 3.64
N ALA A 19 -17.49 8.00 2.83
CA ALA A 19 -17.47 8.37 1.40
C ALA A 19 -17.13 9.84 1.13
N SER A 20 -17.46 10.74 2.06
CA SER A 20 -17.12 12.17 1.98
C SER A 20 -15.74 12.50 2.54
N GLY A 21 -14.91 11.50 2.85
CA GLY A 21 -13.57 11.71 3.38
C GLY A 21 -12.63 12.34 2.34
N ASP A 22 -12.00 13.46 2.72
CA ASP A 22 -11.04 14.17 1.87
C ASP A 22 -9.87 13.30 1.41
N SER A 23 -9.24 13.72 0.31
CA SER A 23 -7.97 13.16 -0.17
C SER A 23 -6.79 13.64 0.68
N TYR A 24 -5.90 12.73 1.05
CA TYR A 24 -4.68 13.05 1.78
C TYR A 24 -3.62 11.96 1.55
N THR A 25 -2.36 12.29 1.77
CA THR A 25 -1.26 11.31 1.78
C THR A 25 -0.97 10.93 3.22
N LEU A 26 -1.18 9.66 3.57
CA LEU A 26 -0.75 9.10 4.85
C LEU A 26 0.73 8.71 4.74
N SER A 27 1.59 9.27 5.58
CA SER A 27 2.96 8.76 5.75
C SER A 27 2.94 7.57 6.70
N LEU A 28 2.98 6.36 6.15
CA LEU A 28 2.90 5.13 6.91
C LEU A 28 4.29 4.65 7.34
N SER A 29 4.57 4.77 8.64
CA SER A 29 5.79 4.25 9.28
C SER A 29 5.62 2.82 9.79
N GLY A 30 6.73 2.12 10.03
CA GLY A 30 6.72 0.82 10.74
C GLY A 30 6.12 -0.35 9.95
N ALA A 31 5.98 -0.22 8.64
CA ALA A 31 5.46 -1.28 7.77
C ALA A 31 6.47 -2.40 7.48
N GLY A 32 7.76 -2.18 7.79
CA GLY A 32 8.85 -3.14 7.55
C GLY A 32 9.21 -3.30 6.08
N TYR A 33 8.98 -2.27 5.26
CA TYR A 33 9.44 -2.20 3.88
C TYR A 33 10.75 -1.41 3.80
N THR A 34 11.54 -1.65 2.76
CA THR A 34 12.82 -0.97 2.56
C THR A 34 12.65 0.28 1.70
N ALA A 35 13.49 1.29 1.93
CA ALA A 35 13.51 2.51 1.11
C ALA A 35 13.69 2.17 -0.38
N GLY A 36 12.90 2.82 -1.24
CA GLY A 36 12.89 2.57 -2.69
C GLY A 36 12.15 1.29 -3.13
N GLN A 37 11.65 0.47 -2.20
CA GLN A 37 10.84 -0.69 -2.56
C GLN A 37 9.54 -0.25 -3.24
N GLN A 38 9.15 -0.95 -4.31
CA GLN A 38 7.85 -0.74 -4.97
C GLN A 38 6.79 -1.63 -4.31
N LEU A 39 5.67 -1.00 -3.97
CA LEU A 39 4.50 -1.66 -3.42
C LEU A 39 3.31 -1.41 -4.33
N THR A 40 2.47 -2.43 -4.50
CA THR A 40 1.20 -2.31 -5.20
C THR A 40 0.09 -2.23 -4.17
N GLU A 41 -0.76 -1.22 -4.30
CA GLU A 41 -2.04 -1.16 -3.64
C GLU A 41 -3.04 -2.02 -4.43
N VAL A 42 -3.40 -3.18 -3.89
CA VAL A 42 -4.04 -4.25 -4.66
C VAL A 42 -5.54 -4.09 -4.85
N ILE A 43 -6.20 -3.13 -4.20
CA ILE A 43 -7.63 -2.86 -4.42
C ILE A 43 -7.81 -1.92 -5.62
N GLY A 44 -7.06 -0.82 -5.66
CA GLY A 44 -7.10 0.19 -6.71
C GLY A 44 -6.03 0.01 -7.79
N CYS A 45 -5.16 -1.00 -7.68
CA CYS A 45 -4.08 -1.31 -8.61
C CYS A 45 -3.17 -0.13 -8.92
N THR A 46 -2.78 0.60 -7.88
CA THR A 46 -1.82 1.72 -7.98
C THR A 46 -0.49 1.31 -7.36
N THR A 47 0.62 1.82 -7.91
CA THR A 47 1.96 1.57 -7.37
C THR A 47 2.41 2.76 -6.54
N VAL A 48 3.01 2.48 -5.38
CA VAL A 48 3.68 3.47 -4.52
C VAL A 48 5.12 3.04 -4.28
N THR A 49 6.02 4.01 -4.15
CA THR A 49 7.43 3.75 -3.81
C THR A 49 7.67 4.17 -2.37
N VAL A 50 8.32 3.30 -1.59
CA VAL A 50 8.72 3.62 -0.22
C VAL A 50 9.74 4.76 -0.25
N GLY A 51 9.52 5.78 0.57
CA GLY A 51 10.38 6.95 0.69
C GLY A 51 11.79 6.59 1.17
N SER A 52 12.73 7.51 0.95
CA SER A 52 14.11 7.39 1.44
C SER A 52 14.22 7.35 2.97
N ASP A 53 13.21 7.86 3.67
CA ASP A 53 13.04 7.81 5.11
C ASP A 53 12.45 6.48 5.61
N GLY A 54 12.14 5.55 4.70
CA GLY A 54 11.53 4.24 5.01
C GLY A 54 10.01 4.28 5.23
N ASN A 55 9.38 5.45 5.08
CA ASN A 55 7.93 5.59 5.19
C ASN A 55 7.25 5.35 3.84
N VAL A 56 6.03 4.81 3.86
CA VAL A 56 5.24 4.64 2.65
C VAL A 56 4.29 5.84 2.47
N PRO A 57 4.38 6.61 1.39
CA PRO A 57 3.43 7.68 1.08
C PRO A 57 2.15 7.10 0.47
N VAL A 58 1.16 6.77 1.30
CA VAL A 58 -0.09 6.11 0.87
C VAL A 58 -1.15 7.15 0.48
N PRO A 59 -1.60 7.21 -0.79
CA PRO A 59 -2.67 8.10 -1.21
C PRO A 59 -4.03 7.57 -0.73
N MET A 60 -4.65 8.30 0.19
CA MET A 60 -5.97 8.01 0.76
C MET A 60 -7.01 8.94 0.13
N ALA A 61 -8.22 8.42 -0.15
CA ALA A 61 -9.34 9.22 -0.65
C ALA A 61 -10.68 8.52 -0.36
N GLY A 62 -11.74 9.29 -0.11
CA GLY A 62 -13.12 8.79 -0.01
C GLY A 62 -13.36 7.76 1.10
N GLY A 63 -12.51 7.78 2.14
CA GLY A 63 -12.55 6.78 3.22
C GLY A 63 -12.25 5.34 2.76
N LEU A 64 -11.81 5.14 1.52
CA LEU A 64 -11.57 3.82 0.96
C LEU A 64 -10.38 3.13 1.66
N PRO A 65 -10.44 1.80 1.84
CA PRO A 65 -9.31 1.04 2.33
C PRO A 65 -8.18 1.03 1.29
N ARG A 66 -6.97 0.76 1.78
CA ARG A 66 -5.79 0.47 0.95
C ARG A 66 -5.13 -0.80 1.43
N VAL A 67 -4.69 -1.65 0.51
CA VAL A 67 -3.93 -2.88 0.85
C VAL A 67 -2.64 -2.90 0.08
N LEU A 68 -1.52 -2.77 0.77
CA LEU A 68 -0.20 -2.77 0.18
C LEU A 68 0.41 -4.17 0.19
N TYR A 69 1.03 -4.54 -0.93
CA TYR A 69 1.83 -5.76 -1.06
C TYR A 69 3.05 -5.50 -1.96
N PRO A 70 4.21 -6.13 -1.70
CA PRO A 70 5.39 -5.96 -2.55
C PRO A 70 5.11 -6.30 -4.02
N THR A 71 5.38 -5.35 -4.92
CA THR A 71 5.07 -5.49 -6.35
C THR A 71 5.79 -6.69 -6.97
N GLU A 72 7.05 -6.92 -6.58
CA GLU A 72 7.85 -8.06 -7.05
C GLU A 72 7.21 -9.43 -6.72
N LYS A 73 6.40 -9.51 -5.66
CA LYS A 73 5.73 -10.74 -5.22
C LYS A 73 4.39 -10.96 -5.92
N LEU A 74 3.95 -10.03 -6.76
CA LEU A 74 2.77 -10.19 -7.62
C LEU A 74 3.12 -10.83 -8.97
N ALA A 75 4.41 -10.96 -9.31
CA ALA A 75 4.84 -11.57 -10.56
C ALA A 75 4.25 -12.99 -10.72
N GLY A 76 3.65 -13.25 -11.88
CA GLY A 76 2.98 -14.52 -12.19
C GLY A 76 1.59 -14.69 -11.57
N SER A 77 1.12 -13.72 -10.77
CA SER A 77 -0.27 -13.69 -10.29
C SER A 77 -1.20 -12.99 -11.29
N LYS A 78 -2.52 -13.06 -11.03
CA LYS A 78 -3.54 -12.28 -11.75
C LYS A 78 -3.97 -11.00 -11.00
N ILE A 79 -3.33 -10.68 -9.88
CA ILE A 79 -3.67 -9.51 -9.08
C ILE A 79 -3.01 -8.29 -9.74
N CYS A 80 -3.83 -7.32 -10.15
CA CYS A 80 -3.39 -6.09 -10.81
C CYS A 80 -2.49 -6.32 -12.04
N SER A 81 -2.68 -7.43 -12.75
CA SER A 81 -2.13 -7.59 -14.10
C SER A 81 -2.93 -6.69 -15.06
N SER A 82 -2.27 -5.78 -15.77
CA SER A 82 -2.87 -5.08 -16.90
C SER A 82 -3.35 -6.13 -17.91
N SER A 83 -4.67 -6.17 -18.15
CA SER A 83 -5.33 -7.05 -19.10
C SER A 83 -4.77 -6.93 -20.51
#